data_AF-A0AAU4T339-F1
#
_entry.id   AF-A0AAU4T339-F1
#
_cell.length_a   1.000
_cell.length_b   1.000
_cell.length_c   1.000
_cell.angle_alpha   90.00
_cell.angle_beta   90.00
_cell.angle_gamma   90.00
#
_symmetry.space_group_name_H-M   'P 1'
#
loop_
_entity.id
_entity.type
_entity.pdbx_description
1 polymer ?
#
loop_
_entity_poly.entity_id
_entity_poly.type
_entity_poly.pdbx_seq_one_letter_code
_entity_poly.pdbx_strand_id
1 'polypeptide(L)'
;MSWQIERPPGSRVRRTNDDHVTVPLRLSRNEEHATDAELSLTLVEVEHLHAALCRALDGHSAPARARVPYVRGVVAHRRSHGRSRVADT
;
A
#
# COMPACT_ATOMS: atom_id res chain seq x y z
N MET A 1 -21.04 0.20 1.17
CA MET A 1 -19.72 -0.41 0.87
C MET A 1 -18.64 0.50 1.40
N SER A 2 -17.97 0.13 2.48
CA SER A 2 -16.83 0.86 3.01
C SER A 2 -15.56 0.05 2.79
N TRP A 3 -14.48 0.74 2.42
CA TRP A 3 -13.13 0.20 2.43
C TRP A 3 -12.43 0.76 3.65
N GLN A 4 -11.74 -0.09 4.40
CA GLN A 4 -10.80 0.35 5.44
C GLN A 4 -9.38 0.03 4.98
N ILE A 5 -8.48 0.96 5.26
CA ILE A 5 -7.06 0.86 4.93
C ILE A 5 -6.30 1.05 6.23
N GLU A 6 -5.54 0.05 6.61
CA GLU A 6 -4.79 0.02 7.86
C GLU A 6 -3.32 -0.28 7.61
N ARG A 7 -2.49 0.02 8.60
CA ARG A 7 -1.11 -0.45 8.65
C ARG A 7 -1.07 -1.76 9.42
N PRO A 8 -0.57 -2.87 8.83
CA PRO A 8 -0.41 -4.11 9.58
C PRO A 8 0.51 -3.85 10.79
N PRO A 9 0.12 -4.28 12.00
CA PRO A 9 0.94 -4.08 13.19
C PRO A 9 2.32 -4.75 13.02
N GLY A 10 3.38 -4.05 13.42
CA GLY A 10 4.76 -4.51 13.28
C GLY A 10 5.35 -4.39 11.87
N SER A 11 4.58 -4.02 10.85
CA SER A 11 5.08 -3.93 9.47
C SER A 11 5.73 -2.57 9.21
N ARG A 12 7.05 -2.57 8.99
CA ARG A 12 7.83 -1.36 8.74
C ARG A 12 7.72 -0.93 7.28
N VAL A 13 7.74 0.37 7.04
CA VAL A 13 7.99 0.92 5.70
C VAL A 13 9.40 0.53 5.29
N ARG A 14 9.55 0.02 4.07
CA ARG A 14 10.84 -0.44 3.54
C ARG A 14 11.31 0.50 2.45
N ARG A 15 12.60 0.83 2.45
CA ARG A 15 13.27 1.46 1.30
C ARG A 15 13.96 0.34 0.51
N THR A 16 13.77 0.32 -0.80
CA THR A 16 14.51 -0.58 -1.68
C THR A 16 15.72 0.14 -2.25
N ASN A 17 16.65 -0.61 -2.86
CA ASN A 17 17.87 -0.05 -3.44
C ASN A 17 17.62 0.84 -4.67
N ASP A 18 16.43 0.75 -5.26
CA ASP A 18 16.05 1.45 -6.49
C ASP A 18 15.33 2.78 -6.21
N ASP A 19 15.63 3.44 -5.09
CA ASP A 19 14.96 4.66 -4.61
C ASP A 19 13.42 4.55 -4.49
N HIS A 20 12.92 3.32 -4.36
CA HIS A 20 11.52 3.07 -4.09
C HIS A 20 11.25 2.87 -2.60
N VAL A 21 10.06 3.28 -2.18
CA VAL A 21 9.52 3.08 -0.85
C VAL A 21 8.34 2.14 -0.95
N THR A 22 8.38 1.04 -0.20
CA THR A 22 7.27 0.11 -0.07
C THR A 22 6.57 0.30 1.27
N VAL A 23 5.28 0.64 1.20
CA VAL A 23 4.39 0.76 2.35
C VAL A 23 3.47 -0.45 2.41
N PRO A 24 3.61 -1.31 3.43
CA PRO A 24 2.68 -2.41 3.65
C PRO A 24 1.36 -1.88 4.21
N LEU A 25 0.26 -2.28 3.60
CA LEU A 25 -1.10 -1.89 3.91
C LEU A 25 -1.98 -3.14 4.09
N ARG A 26 -3.00 -3.04 4.94
CA ARG A 26 -4.06 -4.02 5.07
C ARG A 26 -5.35 -3.38 4.58
N LEU A 27 -5.99 -4.02 3.62
CA LEU A 27 -7.23 -3.54 3.01
C LEU A 27 -8.36 -4.45 3.46
N SER A 28 -9.40 -3.91 4.10
CA SER A 28 -10.63 -4.66 4.40
C SER A 28 -11.81 -4.06 3.65
N ARG A 29 -12.73 -4.93 3.22
CA ARG A 29 -14.01 -4.52 2.62
C ARG A 29 -15.13 -5.00 3.52
N ASN A 30 -15.98 -4.05 3.95
CA ASN A 30 -17.07 -4.32 4.89
C ASN A 30 -16.61 -5.12 6.13
N GLU A 31 -15.40 -4.87 6.63
CA GLU A 31 -14.81 -5.49 7.85
C GLU A 31 -14.59 -7.02 7.80
N GLU A 32 -15.01 -7.72 6.74
CA GLU A 32 -14.94 -9.19 6.70
C GLU A 32 -13.66 -9.75 6.10
N HIS A 33 -13.06 -9.07 5.11
CA HIS A 33 -11.99 -9.66 4.31
C HIS A 33 -10.77 -8.74 4.24
N ALA A 34 -9.84 -8.94 5.18
CA ALA A 34 -8.57 -8.25 5.21
C ALA A 34 -7.55 -8.92 4.26
N THR A 35 -7.03 -8.15 3.30
CA THR A 35 -5.92 -8.55 2.43
C THR A 35 -4.74 -7.64 2.65
N ASP A 36 -3.56 -8.23 2.84
CA ASP A 36 -2.31 -7.47 2.89
C ASP A 36 -1.88 -7.10 1.46
N ALA A 37 -1.54 -5.83 1.25
CA ALA A 37 -1.12 -5.24 -0.01
C ALA A 37 0.16 -4.41 0.21
N GLU A 38 0.97 -4.30 -0.84
CA GLU A 38 2.18 -3.47 -0.84
C GLU A 38 1.99 -2.30 -1.80
N LEU A 39 2.10 -1.07 -1.26
CA LEU A 39 2.11 0.15 -2.05
C LEU A 39 3.58 0.54 -2.30
N SER A 40 4.04 0.35 -3.54
CA SER A 40 5.38 0.75 -3.97
C SER A 40 5.32 2.13 -4.62
N LEU A 41 6.15 3.05 -4.13
CA LEU A 41 6.21 4.44 -4.56
C LEU A 41 7.66 4.79 -4.94
N THR A 42 7.84 5.54 -6.02
CA THR A 42 9.10 6.28 -6.27
C THR A 42 9.29 7.39 -5.24
N LEU A 43 10.50 7.93 -5.14
CA LEU A 43 10.76 9.11 -4.32
C LEU A 43 9.82 10.29 -4.65
N VAL A 44 9.61 10.57 -5.94
CA VAL A 44 8.71 11.66 -6.40
C VAL A 44 7.26 11.40 -5.96
N GLU A 45 6.79 10.15 -6.02
CA GLU A 45 5.45 9.79 -5.56
C GLU A 45 5.30 9.88 -4.05
N VAL A 46 6.36 9.58 -3.28
CA VAL A 46 6.39 9.76 -1.83
C VAL A 46 6.24 11.24 -1.47
N GLU A 47 6.97 12.12 -2.14
CA GLU A 47 6.89 13.57 -1.90
C GLU A 47 5.49 14.11 -2.23
N HIS A 48 4.91 13.69 -3.35
CA HIS A 48 3.54 14.06 -3.70
C HIS A 48 2.52 13.53 -2.68
N LEU A 49 2.67 12.29 -2.22
CA LEU A 49 1.81 11.71 -1.19
C LEU A 49 1.94 12.48 0.13
N HIS A 50 3.17 12.83 0.53
CA HIS A 50 3.44 13.62 1.73
C HIS A 50 2.74 14.98 1.67
N ALA A 51 2.91 15.72 0.57
CA ALA A 51 2.27 17.01 0.37
C ALA A 51 0.73 16.92 0.38
N ALA A 52 0.17 15.88 -0.26
CA ALA A 52 -1.27 15.65 -0.26
C ALA A 52 -1.80 15.31 1.14
N LEU A 53 -1.06 14.51 1.91
CA LEU A 53 -1.43 14.15 3.28
C LEU A 53 -1.36 15.34 4.22
N CYS A 54 -0.30 16.14 4.18
CA CYS A 54 -0.18 17.37 4.98
C CYS A 54 -1.39 18.28 4.73
N ARG A 55 -1.72 18.55 3.47
CA ARG A 55 -2.92 19.34 3.12
C ARG A 55 -4.20 18.77 3.71
N ALA A 56 -4.43 17.45 3.55
CA ALA A 56 -5.62 16.80 4.07
C ALA A 56 -5.72 16.88 5.60
N LEU A 57 -4.60 16.70 6.30
CA LEU A 57 -4.51 16.84 7.76
C LEU A 57 -4.73 18.30 8.20
N ASP A 58 -4.29 19.27 7.40
CA ASP A 58 -4.55 20.70 7.60
C ASP A 58 -5.98 21.11 7.20
N GLY A 59 -6.88 20.16 6.90
CA GLY A 59 -8.28 20.43 6.54
C GLY A 59 -8.49 20.90 5.10
N HIS A 60 -7.44 20.89 4.27
CA HIS A 60 -7.54 21.26 2.86
C HIS A 60 -7.93 20.04 2.02
N SER A 61 -8.92 20.21 1.15
CA SER A 61 -9.30 19.19 0.16
C SER A 61 -8.11 18.83 -0.72
N ALA A 62 -7.88 17.54 -0.97
CA ALA A 62 -6.91 17.11 -1.97
C ALA A 62 -7.26 17.75 -3.33
N PRO A 63 -6.27 18.24 -4.10
CA PRO A 63 -6.55 18.82 -5.40
C PRO A 63 -7.31 17.79 -6.25
N ALA A 64 -8.42 18.22 -6.86
CA ALA A 64 -9.17 17.39 -7.80
C ALA A 64 -8.18 16.79 -8.80
N ARG A 65 -8.25 15.48 -9.00
CA ARG A 65 -7.32 14.69 -9.82
C ARG A 65 -7.24 15.30 -11.22
N ALA A 66 -6.34 16.25 -11.44
CA ALA A 66 -5.96 16.69 -12.76
C ALA A 66 -5.43 15.44 -13.45
N ARG A 67 -5.93 15.15 -14.66
CA ARG A 67 -5.44 14.09 -15.54
C ARG A 67 -3.99 14.39 -15.90
N VAL A 68 -3.07 14.07 -15.00
CA VAL A 68 -1.68 13.83 -15.32
C VAL A 68 -1.59 12.38 -15.84
N PRO A 69 -0.83 12.09 -16.91
CA PRO A 69 -0.64 10.72 -17.36
C PRO A 69 0.11 9.96 -16.27
N TYR A 70 -0.59 9.12 -15.51
CA TYR A 70 -0.01 8.33 -14.43
C TYR A 70 0.56 7.02 -14.99
N VAL A 71 1.83 6.72 -14.67
CA VAL A 71 2.50 5.48 -15.05
C VAL A 71 2.01 4.37 -14.11
N ARG A 72 1.31 3.37 -14.65
CA ARG A 72 0.69 2.30 -13.86
C ARG A 72 1.74 1.27 -13.43
N GLY A 73 2.11 1.25 -12.15
CA GLY A 73 2.86 0.15 -11.53
C GLY A 73 1.95 -1.04 -11.19
N VAL A 74 2.37 -2.25 -11.52
CA VAL A 74 1.65 -3.51 -11.27
C VAL A 74 1.81 -3.92 -9.80
N VAL A 75 0.71 -4.04 -9.07
CA VAL A 75 0.70 -4.66 -7.73
C VAL A 75 0.76 -6.17 -7.90
N ALA A 76 1.93 -6.76 -7.62
CA ALA A 76 2.09 -8.22 -7.61
C ALA A 76 1.57 -8.79 -6.29
N HIS A 77 0.43 -9.49 -6.32
CA HIS A 77 -0.01 -10.32 -5.20
C HIS A 77 0.95 -11.52 -5.05
N ARG A 78 1.81 -11.50 -4.04
CA ARG A 78 2.60 -12.67 -3.66
C ARG A 78 1.72 -13.63 -2.85
N ARG A 79 1.25 -14.71 -3.50
CA ARG A 79 0.64 -15.84 -2.77
C ARG A 79 1.73 -16.54 -1.96
N SER A 80 1.57 -16.56 -0.64
CA SER A 80 2.37 -17.36 0.29
C SER A 80 2.02 -18.84 0.09
N HIS A 81 2.90 -19.60 -0.57
CA HIS A 81 2.79 -21.07 -0.60
C HIS A 81 3.20 -21.64 0.76
N GLY A 82 2.22 -22.10 1.52
CA GLY A 82 2.43 -22.95 2.69
C GLY A 82 3.03 -24.28 2.26
N ARG A 83 4.24 -24.57 2.74
CA ARG A 83 4.92 -25.86 2.56
C ARG A 83 4.36 -26.83 3.60
N SER A 84 3.35 -27.60 3.21
CA SER A 84 2.81 -28.68 4.04
C SER A 84 3.86 -29.80 4.13
N ARG A 85 4.32 -30.09 5.35
CA ARG A 85 5.15 -31.25 5.67
C ARG A 85 4.25 -32.48 5.69
N VAL A 86 4.54 -33.46 4.84
CA VAL A 86 4.07 -34.83 4.98
C VAL A 86 5.30 -35.72 5.01
N ALA A 87 5.49 -36.41 6.13
CA ALA A 87 6.22 -37.66 6.20
C ALA A 87 5.48 -38.48 7.26
N ASP A 88 4.71 -39.43 6.75
CA ASP A 88 4.00 -40.48 7.46
C ASP A 88 4.95 -41.38 8.26
N THR A 89 4.31 -42.00 9.25
CA THR A 89 4.73 -43.07 10.16
C THR A 89 5.54 -44.21 9.52
#